data_AF-A0A0G0JIX6-F1
#
_entry.id   AF-A0A0G0JIX6-F1
#
_cell.length_a   1.000
_cell.length_b   1.000
_cell.length_c   1.000
_cell.angle_alpha   90.00
_cell.angle_beta   90.00
_cell.angle_gamma   90.00
#
_symmetry.space_group_name_H-M   'P 1'
#
loop_
_entity.id
_entity.type
_entity.pdbx_description
1 polymer ?
#
loop_
_entity_poly.entity_id
_entity_poly.type
_entity_poly.pdbx_seq_one_letter_code
_entity_poly.pdbx_strand_id
1 'polypeptide(L)'
;MKKRTLLILLAIVIIVGIITTAGIFTYQEKRYKKLLKFADAHKAASMNVRIYFDNTKNNPNATDCGAVFATERNMPKNKNLTEIALKELFKGPLTGEKSLGYSSPFSSETSNILQGIKIENKTAYINLIDIRKLMPNVTTSCGSAQFMSEIEKTVKYNTGVENIVIAIDKNPKTFYEWMQIGCDKKTKNCDAKPFETL
;
A
#
# COMPACT_ATOMS: atom_id res chain seq x y z
N MET A 1 48.94 17.86 56.20
CA MET A 1 48.53 16.72 55.34
C MET A 1 47.10 16.79 54.76
N LYS A 2 46.28 17.83 54.99
CA LYS A 2 44.86 17.83 54.54
C LYS A 2 44.56 18.44 53.16
N LYS A 3 45.32 19.45 52.69
CA LYS A 3 44.98 20.22 51.47
C LYS A 3 45.45 19.59 50.15
N ARG A 4 46.68 19.02 50.12
CA ARG A 4 47.22 18.32 48.93
C ARG A 4 46.43 17.05 48.60
N THR A 5 46.08 16.26 49.60
CA THR A 5 45.30 15.03 49.43
C THR A 5 43.89 15.32 48.91
N LEU A 6 43.24 16.38 49.40
CA LEU A 6 41.92 16.82 48.93
C LEU A 6 41.95 17.29 47.46
N LEU A 7 42.99 18.03 47.05
CA LEU A 7 43.16 18.47 45.66
C LEU A 7 43.37 17.29 44.70
N ILE A 8 44.14 16.28 45.12
CA ILE A 8 44.36 15.07 44.31
C ILE A 8 43.05 14.28 44.14
N LEU A 9 42.26 14.11 45.21
CA LEU A 9 40.97 13.41 45.14
C LEU A 9 39.96 14.16 44.25
N LEU A 10 39.90 15.49 44.34
CA LEU A 10 39.07 16.32 43.45
C LEU A 10 39.49 16.17 41.98
N ALA A 11 40.79 16.19 41.69
CA ALA A 11 41.29 16.00 40.33
C ALA A 11 40.92 14.62 39.78
N ILE A 12 41.01 13.56 40.58
CA ILE A 12 40.63 12.20 40.17
C ILE A 12 39.14 12.12 39.83
N VAL A 13 38.26 12.68 40.67
CA VAL A 13 36.81 12.67 40.43
C VAL A 13 36.45 13.42 39.15
N ILE A 14 37.09 14.57 38.89
CA ILE A 14 36.90 15.33 37.65
C ILE A 14 37.37 14.52 36.45
N ILE A 15 38.55 13.90 36.52
CA ILE A 15 39.10 13.08 35.43
C ILE A 15 38.20 11.89 35.13
N VAL A 16 37.72 11.17 36.16
CA VAL A 16 36.79 10.05 36.00
C VAL A 16 35.45 10.52 35.40
N GLY A 17 34.93 11.67 35.84
CA GLY A 17 33.73 12.29 35.26
C GLY A 17 33.88 12.64 33.78
N ILE A 18 35.03 13.18 33.38
CA ILE A 18 35.33 13.49 31.97
C ILE A 18 35.44 12.21 31.14
N ILE A 19 36.13 11.18 31.64
CA ILE A 19 36.32 9.91 30.91
C ILE A 19 34.97 9.20 30.71
N THR A 20 34.13 9.15 31.75
CA THR A 20 32.81 8.52 31.69
C THR A 20 31.86 9.24 30.74
N THR A 21 31.81 10.58 30.76
CA THR A 21 30.98 11.36 29.84
C THR A 21 31.46 11.29 28.39
N ALA A 22 32.76 11.35 28.13
CA ALA A 22 33.33 11.14 26.80
C ALA A 22 33.07 9.71 26.28
N GLY A 23 33.16 8.70 27.15
CA GLY A 23 32.80 7.32 26.84
C GLY A 23 31.32 7.16 26.46
N ILE A 24 30.41 7.77 27.24
CA ILE A 24 28.97 7.77 26.94
C ILE A 24 28.69 8.50 25.63
N PHE A 25 29.30 9.68 25.42
CA PHE A 25 29.10 10.47 24.20
C PHE A 25 29.55 9.71 22.95
N THR A 26 30.76 9.15 22.96
CA THR A 26 31.28 8.35 21.83
C THR A 26 30.46 7.09 21.59
N TYR A 27 29.97 6.43 22.65
CA TYR A 27 29.06 5.29 22.54
C TYR A 27 27.72 5.68 21.89
N GLN A 28 27.11 6.78 22.34
CA GLN A 28 25.87 7.32 21.77
C GLN A 28 26.06 7.73 20.31
N GLU A 29 27.17 8.38 19.97
CA GLU A 29 27.47 8.79 18.59
C GLU A 29 27.64 7.57 17.66
N LYS A 30 28.37 6.53 18.10
CA LYS A 30 28.49 5.27 17.35
C LYS A 30 27.13 4.60 17.15
N ARG A 31 26.30 4.55 18.19
CA ARG A 31 24.93 4.02 18.11
C ARG A 31 24.08 4.82 17.13
N TYR A 32 24.14 6.15 17.20
CA TYR A 32 23.40 7.05 16.31
C TYR A 32 23.81 6.88 14.84
N LYS A 33 25.12 6.89 14.54
CA LYS A 33 25.63 6.64 13.18
C LYS A 33 25.21 5.27 12.64
N LYS A 34 25.21 4.24 13.49
CA LYS A 34 24.72 2.90 13.13
C LYS A 34 23.23 2.92 12.78
N LEU A 35 22.40 3.58 13.59
CA LEU A 35 20.95 3.72 13.34
C LEU A 35 20.66 4.52 12.06
N LEU A 36 21.38 5.62 11.81
CA LEU A 36 21.30 6.39 10.57
C LEU A 36 21.60 5.50 9.35
N LYS A 37 22.71 4.75 9.40
CA LYS A 37 23.07 3.85 8.31
C LYS A 37 21.99 2.78 8.04
N PHE A 38 21.32 2.28 9.08
CA PHE A 38 20.18 1.37 8.90
C PHE A 38 18.96 2.07 8.32
N ALA A 39 18.63 3.29 8.76
CA ALA A 39 17.53 4.07 8.22
C ALA A 39 17.75 4.40 6.73
N ASP A 40 18.97 4.79 6.36
CA ASP A 40 19.34 5.05 4.97
C ASP A 40 19.27 3.77 4.12
N ALA A 41 19.76 2.65 4.64
CA ALA A 41 19.65 1.36 3.96
C ALA A 41 18.19 0.90 3.79
N HIS A 42 17.36 1.08 4.82
CA HIS A 42 15.92 0.78 4.77
C HIS A 42 15.20 1.68 3.76
N LYS A 43 15.51 2.99 3.75
CA LYS A 43 14.97 3.94 2.79
C LYS A 43 15.39 3.59 1.36
N ALA A 44 16.66 3.25 1.13
CA ALA A 44 17.16 2.80 -0.17
C ALA A 44 16.54 1.47 -0.63
N ALA A 45 16.14 0.63 0.34
CA ALA A 45 15.42 -0.63 0.10
C ALA A 45 13.89 -0.46 0.10
N SER A 46 13.38 0.77 0.10
CA SER A 46 11.95 1.06 0.03
C SER A 46 11.53 1.59 -1.34
N MET A 47 10.25 1.47 -1.65
CA MET A 47 9.59 2.04 -2.81
C MET A 47 8.25 2.64 -2.38
N ASN A 48 7.82 3.70 -3.07
CA ASN A 48 6.46 4.21 -2.89
C ASN A 48 5.53 3.48 -3.84
N VAL A 49 4.41 3.02 -3.29
CA VAL A 49 3.31 2.41 -4.02
C VAL A 49 2.15 3.38 -4.00
N ARG A 50 1.67 3.77 -5.16
CA ARG A 50 0.52 4.67 -5.28
C ARG A 50 -0.76 3.86 -5.45
N ILE A 51 -1.73 4.13 -4.60
CA ILE A 51 -3.07 3.54 -4.62
C ILE A 51 -4.10 4.66 -4.64
N TYR A 52 -5.30 4.35 -5.12
CA TYR A 52 -6.35 5.33 -5.32
C TYR A 52 -7.61 4.94 -4.58
N PHE A 53 -8.19 5.89 -3.86
CA PHE A 53 -9.45 5.77 -3.11
C PHE A 53 -10.31 7.01 -3.36
N ASP A 54 -11.62 6.94 -3.12
CA ASP A 54 -12.42 8.16 -3.01
C ASP A 54 -11.93 9.03 -1.82
N ASN A 55 -12.29 10.32 -1.84
CA ASN A 55 -11.97 11.24 -0.76
C ASN A 55 -13.13 12.20 -0.49
N THR A 56 -13.72 12.11 0.70
CA THR A 56 -14.92 12.87 1.09
C THR A 56 -14.69 14.38 1.21
N LYS A 57 -13.44 14.84 1.29
CA LYS A 57 -13.10 16.27 1.29
C LYS A 57 -12.95 16.81 -0.13
N ASN A 58 -12.40 16.01 -1.05
CA ASN A 58 -12.17 16.40 -2.44
C ASN A 58 -13.35 16.06 -3.38
N ASN A 59 -14.23 15.16 -2.96
CA ASN A 59 -15.46 14.74 -3.63
C ASN A 59 -16.62 14.71 -2.62
N PRO A 60 -17.02 15.89 -2.09
CA PRO A 60 -18.07 15.96 -1.07
C PRO A 60 -19.38 15.40 -1.61
N ASN A 61 -20.09 14.64 -0.76
CA ASN A 61 -21.34 13.95 -1.10
C ASN A 61 -21.23 12.92 -2.24
N ALA A 62 -20.02 12.50 -2.62
CA ALA A 62 -19.78 11.54 -3.69
C ALA A 62 -20.50 11.90 -5.01
N THR A 63 -20.46 13.18 -5.41
CA THR A 63 -21.15 13.67 -6.61
C THR A 63 -20.59 13.08 -7.90
N ASP A 64 -19.29 12.78 -7.92
CA ASP A 64 -18.67 11.97 -8.98
C ASP A 64 -18.29 10.61 -8.42
N CYS A 65 -19.05 9.58 -8.77
CA CYS A 65 -18.85 8.24 -8.24
C CYS A 65 -17.60 7.53 -8.79
N GLY A 66 -16.94 8.08 -9.82
CA GLY A 66 -15.67 7.58 -10.35
C GLY A 66 -14.45 8.40 -9.91
N ALA A 67 -14.65 9.50 -9.17
CA ALA A 67 -13.56 10.33 -8.69
C ALA A 67 -12.76 9.57 -7.61
N VAL A 68 -11.47 9.41 -7.86
CA VAL A 68 -10.52 8.78 -6.94
C VAL A 68 -9.22 9.57 -6.87
N PHE A 69 -8.61 9.56 -5.70
CA PHE A 69 -7.47 10.38 -5.35
C PHE A 69 -6.32 9.50 -4.87
N ALA A 70 -5.11 9.86 -5.28
CA ALA A 70 -3.92 9.11 -4.93
C ALA A 70 -3.58 9.25 -3.44
N THR A 71 -3.11 8.17 -2.84
CA THR A 71 -2.29 8.15 -1.62
C THR A 71 -1.08 7.25 -1.87
N GLU A 72 0.01 7.49 -1.15
CA GLU A 72 1.25 6.73 -1.30
C GLU A 72 1.59 5.96 -0.02
N ARG A 73 1.98 4.69 -0.19
CA ARG A 73 2.48 3.84 0.89
C ARG A 73 3.94 3.50 0.63
N ASN A 74 4.76 3.65 1.66
CA ASN A 74 6.15 3.21 1.62
C ASN A 74 6.22 1.71 1.91
N MET A 75 6.78 0.95 0.99
CA MET A 75 6.85 -0.51 1.04
C MET A 75 8.28 -0.98 0.78
N PRO A 76 8.70 -2.15 1.32
CA PRO A 76 9.94 -2.78 0.90
C PRO A 76 9.94 -3.00 -0.62
N LYS A 77 11.08 -2.74 -1.25
CA LYS A 77 11.27 -2.90 -2.68
C LYS A 77 11.00 -4.35 -3.10
N ASN A 78 10.17 -4.53 -4.12
CA ASN A 78 9.80 -5.84 -4.63
C ASN A 78 9.72 -5.81 -6.16
N LYS A 79 9.85 -6.99 -6.80
CA LYS A 79 9.74 -7.14 -8.25
C LYS A 79 8.31 -6.99 -8.77
N ASN A 80 7.28 -7.36 -7.97
CA ASN A 80 5.89 -7.28 -8.42
C ASN A 80 5.14 -6.07 -7.82
N LEU A 81 5.45 -4.88 -8.33
CA LEU A 81 4.86 -3.62 -7.86
C LEU A 81 3.33 -3.62 -7.97
N THR A 82 2.76 -4.17 -9.04
CA THR A 82 1.32 -4.17 -9.28
C THR A 82 0.56 -5.06 -8.33
N GLU A 83 1.07 -6.26 -8.08
CA GLU A 83 0.48 -7.17 -7.10
C GLU A 83 0.48 -6.55 -5.70
N ILE A 84 1.55 -5.85 -5.33
CA ILE A 84 1.62 -5.11 -4.06
C ILE A 84 0.63 -3.95 -4.06
N ALA A 85 0.54 -3.17 -5.13
CA ALA A 85 -0.41 -2.07 -5.22
C ALA A 85 -1.85 -2.54 -5.02
N LEU A 86 -2.24 -3.64 -5.66
CA LEU A 86 -3.56 -4.25 -5.45
C LEU A 86 -3.74 -4.80 -4.05
N LYS A 87 -2.75 -5.51 -3.51
CA LYS A 87 -2.81 -6.00 -2.11
C LYS A 87 -2.96 -4.86 -1.11
N GLU A 88 -2.30 -3.73 -1.34
CA GLU A 88 -2.44 -2.54 -0.51
C GLU A 88 -3.78 -1.84 -0.71
N LEU A 89 -4.26 -1.72 -1.94
CA LEU A 89 -5.60 -1.20 -2.26
C LEU A 89 -6.68 -2.00 -1.54
N PHE A 90 -6.62 -3.33 -1.63
CA PHE A 90 -7.63 -4.22 -1.06
C PHE A 90 -7.63 -4.29 0.47
N LYS A 91 -6.65 -3.69 1.15
CA LYS A 91 -6.72 -3.45 2.61
C LYS A 91 -7.63 -2.25 2.96
N GLY A 92 -8.01 -1.46 1.97
CA GLY A 92 -8.70 -0.19 2.15
C GLY A 92 -7.81 0.90 2.77
N PRO A 93 -8.36 2.10 3.01
CA PRO A 93 -7.67 3.20 3.64
C PRO A 93 -7.20 2.87 5.07
N LEU A 94 -5.96 3.25 5.40
CA LEU A 94 -5.39 3.19 6.75
C LEU A 94 -6.05 4.22 7.66
N THR A 95 -5.93 4.06 8.97
CA THR A 95 -6.50 5.01 9.96
C THR A 95 -6.06 6.46 9.71
N GLY A 96 -4.78 6.67 9.39
CA GLY A 96 -4.28 8.00 9.02
C GLY A 96 -4.92 8.55 7.74
N GLU A 97 -5.09 7.71 6.72
CA GLU A 97 -5.72 8.09 5.45
C GLU A 97 -7.22 8.43 5.66
N LYS A 98 -7.94 7.66 6.48
CA LYS A 98 -9.34 7.96 6.85
C LYS A 98 -9.47 9.34 7.51
N SER A 99 -8.53 9.72 8.39
CA SER A 99 -8.53 11.06 9.00
C SER A 99 -8.34 12.20 7.98
N LEU A 100 -7.72 11.90 6.84
CA LEU A 100 -7.56 12.80 5.70
C LEU A 100 -8.76 12.78 4.74
N GLY A 101 -9.79 11.98 5.01
CA GLY A 101 -11.02 11.90 4.23
C GLY A 101 -11.07 10.76 3.21
N TYR A 102 -10.02 9.92 3.11
CA TYR A 102 -10.04 8.80 2.18
C TYR A 102 -11.07 7.74 2.59
N SER A 103 -11.83 7.25 1.62
CA SER A 103 -12.86 6.24 1.81
C SER A 103 -12.87 5.23 0.64
N SER A 104 -13.30 4.01 0.90
CA SER A 104 -13.29 2.92 -0.08
C SER A 104 -14.28 1.84 0.34
N PRO A 105 -14.85 1.06 -0.61
CA PRO A 105 -15.53 -0.18 -0.29
C PRO A 105 -14.57 -1.28 0.21
N PHE A 106 -13.26 -1.15 -0.03
CA PHE A 106 -12.26 -2.07 0.51
C PHE A 106 -11.98 -1.81 1.99
N SER A 107 -11.71 -2.89 2.72
CA SER A 107 -11.45 -2.89 4.15
C SER A 107 -10.41 -3.96 4.50
N SER A 108 -10.12 -4.14 5.79
CA SER A 108 -9.30 -5.27 6.26
C SER A 108 -9.89 -6.63 5.87
N GLU A 109 -11.22 -6.73 5.71
CA GLU A 109 -11.91 -7.97 5.33
C GLU A 109 -11.62 -8.37 3.88
N THR A 110 -11.30 -7.39 3.03
CA THR A 110 -10.93 -7.62 1.63
C THR A 110 -9.43 -7.80 1.41
N SER A 111 -8.61 -7.78 2.46
CA SER A 111 -7.14 -7.77 2.33
C SER A 111 -6.53 -8.97 1.60
N ASN A 112 -7.23 -10.11 1.57
CA ASN A 112 -6.77 -11.37 0.98
C ASN A 112 -7.57 -11.80 -0.26
N ILE A 113 -8.28 -10.87 -0.94
CA ILE A 113 -9.14 -11.23 -2.08
C ILE A 113 -8.38 -11.50 -3.37
N LEU A 114 -7.13 -11.04 -3.50
CA LEU A 114 -6.33 -11.24 -4.72
C LEU A 114 -5.79 -12.68 -4.77
N GLN A 115 -6.28 -13.47 -5.73
CA GLN A 115 -5.73 -14.79 -6.03
C GLN A 115 -4.50 -14.69 -6.94
N GLY A 116 -4.51 -13.77 -7.91
CA GLY A 116 -3.37 -13.59 -8.82
C GLY A 116 -3.53 -12.41 -9.78
N ILE A 117 -2.41 -11.97 -10.36
CA ILE A 117 -2.38 -10.97 -11.42
C ILE A 117 -1.35 -11.34 -12.48
N LYS A 118 -1.72 -11.16 -13.75
CA LYS A 118 -0.82 -11.27 -14.90
C LYS A 118 -1.00 -10.05 -15.79
N ILE A 119 0.08 -9.59 -16.39
CA ILE A 119 0.04 -8.56 -17.43
C ILE A 119 0.48 -9.19 -18.74
N GLU A 120 -0.36 -9.06 -19.76
CA GLU A 120 -0.10 -9.61 -21.09
C GLU A 120 -0.75 -8.68 -22.13
N ASN A 121 -0.02 -8.34 -23.20
CA ASN A 121 -0.54 -7.49 -24.30
C ASN A 121 -1.22 -6.19 -23.80
N LYS A 122 -0.54 -5.45 -22.91
CA LYS A 122 -1.04 -4.22 -22.26
C LYS A 122 -2.39 -4.37 -21.55
N THR A 123 -2.75 -5.59 -21.15
CA THR A 123 -3.95 -5.91 -20.38
C THR A 123 -3.54 -6.53 -19.05
N ALA A 124 -4.09 -6.01 -17.95
CA ALA A 124 -3.97 -6.65 -16.65
C ALA A 124 -5.14 -7.62 -16.42
N TYR A 125 -4.83 -8.88 -16.15
CA TYR A 125 -5.78 -9.92 -15.78
C TYR A 125 -5.70 -10.11 -14.27
N ILE A 126 -6.78 -9.77 -13.57
CA ILE A 126 -6.85 -9.77 -12.11
C ILE A 126 -7.83 -10.87 -11.68
N ASN A 127 -7.33 -11.86 -10.95
CA ASN A 127 -8.15 -12.93 -10.42
C ASN A 127 -8.43 -12.72 -8.94
N LEU A 128 -9.70 -12.69 -8.57
CA LEU A 128 -10.18 -12.50 -7.21
C LEU A 128 -10.87 -13.76 -6.69
N ILE A 129 -10.90 -13.95 -5.38
CA ILE A 129 -11.85 -14.87 -4.74
C ILE A 129 -13.30 -14.40 -4.99
N ASP A 130 -14.28 -15.23 -4.69
CA ASP A 130 -15.69 -14.80 -4.69
C ASP A 130 -15.99 -13.74 -3.60
N ILE A 131 -15.97 -12.47 -4.01
CA ILE A 131 -16.22 -11.29 -3.16
C ILE A 131 -17.69 -10.88 -3.10
N ARG A 132 -18.61 -11.59 -3.78
CA ARG A 132 -20.00 -11.14 -3.95
C ARG A 132 -20.76 -10.97 -2.64
N LYS A 133 -20.44 -11.82 -1.64
CA LYS A 133 -21.01 -11.74 -0.29
C LYS A 133 -20.27 -10.76 0.62
N LEU A 134 -18.99 -10.51 0.35
CA LEU A 134 -18.16 -9.58 1.14
C LEU A 134 -18.46 -8.12 0.82
N MET A 135 -18.90 -7.84 -0.41
CA MET A 135 -19.04 -6.47 -0.91
C MET A 135 -20.41 -6.24 -1.59
N PRO A 136 -21.54 -6.41 -0.86
CA PRO A 136 -22.87 -6.37 -1.47
C PRO A 136 -23.24 -5.02 -2.10
N ASN A 137 -22.62 -3.91 -1.65
CA ASN A 137 -22.92 -2.57 -2.14
C ASN A 137 -22.17 -2.20 -3.42
N VAL A 138 -21.20 -3.02 -3.86
CA VAL A 138 -20.41 -2.77 -5.08
C VAL A 138 -21.26 -2.83 -6.34
N THR A 139 -22.41 -3.50 -6.34
CA THR A 139 -23.30 -3.55 -7.52
C THR A 139 -24.26 -2.36 -7.61
N THR A 140 -24.20 -1.39 -6.69
CA THR A 140 -24.93 -0.13 -6.85
C THR A 140 -24.27 0.74 -7.92
N SER A 141 -24.97 1.73 -8.47
CA SER A 141 -24.39 2.60 -9.52
C SER A 141 -23.09 3.28 -9.07
N CYS A 142 -23.05 3.80 -7.83
CA CYS A 142 -21.84 4.46 -7.33
C CYS A 142 -20.81 3.49 -6.75
N GLY A 143 -21.26 2.39 -6.11
CA GLY A 143 -20.34 1.36 -5.64
C GLY A 143 -19.55 0.72 -6.78
N SER A 144 -20.18 0.50 -7.94
CA SER A 144 -19.53 -0.11 -9.10
C SER A 144 -18.55 0.85 -9.75
N ALA A 145 -18.94 2.11 -9.94
CA ALA A 145 -18.07 3.16 -10.47
C ALA A 145 -16.83 3.36 -9.58
N GLN A 146 -17.01 3.42 -8.25
CA GLN A 146 -15.91 3.57 -7.30
C GLN A 146 -14.98 2.35 -7.33
N PHE A 147 -15.54 1.14 -7.17
CA PHE A 147 -14.76 -0.10 -7.18
C PHE A 147 -13.88 -0.23 -8.43
N MET A 148 -14.48 0.01 -9.60
CA MET A 148 -13.76 -0.06 -10.87
C MET A 148 -12.70 1.04 -10.99
N SER A 149 -13.01 2.27 -10.58
CA SER A 149 -12.08 3.39 -10.67
C SER A 149 -10.86 3.23 -9.74
N GLU A 150 -11.07 2.74 -8.52
CA GLU A 150 -10.00 2.49 -7.56
C GLU A 150 -9.01 1.42 -8.07
N ILE A 151 -9.53 0.30 -8.59
CA ILE A 151 -8.70 -0.74 -9.22
C ILE A 151 -8.02 -0.19 -10.47
N GLU A 152 -8.76 0.47 -11.35
CA GLU A 152 -8.26 0.90 -12.64
C GLU A 152 -7.13 1.92 -12.50
N LYS A 153 -7.35 2.99 -11.72
CA LYS A 153 -6.33 4.02 -11.52
C LYS A 153 -5.10 3.47 -10.82
N THR A 154 -5.28 2.59 -9.84
CA THR A 154 -4.17 1.93 -9.14
C THR A 154 -3.34 1.08 -10.11
N VAL A 155 -3.97 0.21 -10.88
CA VAL A 155 -3.25 -0.69 -11.79
C VAL A 155 -2.59 0.08 -12.93
N LYS A 156 -3.32 0.99 -13.60
CA LYS A 156 -2.79 1.76 -14.72
C LYS A 156 -1.61 2.63 -14.32
N TYR A 157 -1.67 3.29 -13.16
CA TYR A 157 -0.55 4.12 -12.69
C TYR A 157 0.73 3.29 -12.46
N ASN A 158 0.60 2.09 -11.89
CA ASN A 158 1.75 1.27 -11.52
C ASN A 158 2.29 0.41 -12.69
N THR A 159 1.59 0.34 -13.83
CA THR A 159 1.94 -0.58 -14.94
C THR A 159 1.95 0.03 -16.33
N GLY A 160 1.18 1.08 -16.56
CA GLY A 160 0.92 1.61 -17.90
C GLY A 160 0.05 0.72 -18.79
N VAL A 161 -0.69 -0.26 -18.24
CA VAL A 161 -1.65 -1.05 -19.03
C VAL A 161 -2.78 -0.18 -19.58
N GLU A 162 -3.33 -0.58 -20.72
CA GLU A 162 -4.45 0.11 -21.36
C GLU A 162 -5.79 -0.49 -20.89
N ASN A 163 -5.81 -1.81 -20.68
CA ASN A 163 -7.01 -2.56 -20.38
C ASN A 163 -6.88 -3.36 -19.07
N ILE A 164 -8.01 -3.64 -18.44
CA ILE A 164 -8.10 -4.46 -17.24
C ILE A 164 -9.27 -5.42 -17.39
N VAL A 165 -9.03 -6.69 -17.09
CA VAL A 165 -10.07 -7.73 -17.04
C VAL A 165 -10.02 -8.39 -15.67
N ILE A 166 -11.17 -8.42 -15.00
CA ILE A 166 -11.31 -8.98 -13.65
C ILE A 166 -12.08 -10.29 -13.74
N ALA A 167 -11.63 -11.28 -12.96
CA ALA A 167 -12.33 -12.55 -12.79
C ALA A 167 -12.58 -12.86 -11.32
N ILE A 168 -13.63 -13.64 -11.09
CA ILE A 168 -13.87 -14.33 -9.81
C ILE A 168 -13.62 -15.81 -10.06
N ASP A 169 -12.71 -16.40 -9.28
CA ASP A 169 -12.32 -17.82 -9.37
C ASP A 169 -12.02 -18.24 -10.81
N LYS A 170 -11.16 -17.46 -11.48
CA LYS A 170 -10.71 -17.60 -12.88
C LYS A 170 -11.80 -17.46 -13.93
N ASN A 171 -13.03 -17.12 -13.55
CA ASN A 171 -14.14 -16.92 -14.46
C ASN A 171 -14.54 -15.43 -14.54
N PRO A 172 -14.19 -14.72 -15.63
CA PRO A 172 -14.55 -13.32 -15.79
C PRO A 172 -16.05 -13.12 -15.98
N LYS A 173 -16.76 -14.08 -16.60
CA LYS A 173 -18.22 -14.00 -16.76
C LYS A 173 -18.91 -13.83 -15.40
N THR A 174 -18.47 -14.56 -14.37
CA THR A 174 -18.99 -14.42 -13.00
C THR A 174 -18.91 -12.98 -12.49
N PHE A 175 -17.78 -12.31 -12.71
CA PHE A 175 -17.57 -10.93 -12.29
C PHE A 175 -18.46 -9.96 -13.07
N TYR A 176 -18.42 -10.00 -14.41
CA TYR A 176 -19.14 -9.02 -15.24
C TYR A 176 -20.66 -9.19 -15.23
N GLU A 177 -21.17 -10.40 -15.00
CA GLU A 177 -22.60 -10.61 -14.76
C GLU A 177 -23.03 -10.09 -13.38
N TRP A 178 -22.22 -10.33 -12.34
CA TRP A 178 -22.48 -9.76 -11.02
C TRP A 178 -22.49 -8.23 -11.04
N MET A 179 -21.58 -7.62 -11.80
CA MET A 179 -21.52 -6.17 -12.01
C MET A 179 -22.62 -5.63 -12.94
N GLN A 180 -23.49 -6.48 -13.49
CA GLN A 180 -24.57 -6.09 -14.42
C GLN A 180 -24.09 -5.40 -15.70
N ILE A 181 -22.80 -5.57 -16.06
CA ILE A 181 -22.21 -5.05 -17.30
C ILE A 181 -22.47 -6.04 -18.46
N GLY A 182 -22.56 -7.32 -18.13
CA GLY A 182 -22.62 -8.39 -19.12
C GLY A 182 -21.24 -8.66 -19.73
N CYS A 183 -21.15 -9.78 -20.46
CA CYS A 183 -19.92 -10.19 -21.10
C CYS A 183 -20.06 -10.13 -22.64
N ASP A 184 -19.08 -9.54 -23.32
CA ASP A 184 -19.02 -9.34 -24.76
C ASP A 184 -17.68 -9.88 -25.31
N LYS A 185 -17.73 -10.56 -26.47
CA LYS A 185 -16.54 -11.10 -27.13
C LYS A 185 -15.55 -10.01 -27.57
N LYS A 186 -16.03 -8.81 -27.90
CA LYS A 186 -15.22 -7.65 -28.32
C LYS A 186 -14.40 -7.09 -27.16
N THR A 187 -14.97 -7.04 -25.96
CA THR A 187 -14.27 -6.57 -24.75
C THR A 187 -13.44 -7.68 -24.09
N LYS A 188 -13.51 -8.91 -24.61
CA LYS A 188 -12.82 -10.12 -24.13
C LYS A 188 -13.09 -10.45 -22.66
N ASN A 189 -14.10 -9.84 -22.07
CA ASN A 189 -14.45 -10.00 -20.66
C ASN A 189 -15.28 -11.28 -20.39
N CYS A 190 -15.44 -12.15 -21.40
CA CYS A 190 -15.91 -13.54 -21.24
C CYS A 190 -14.78 -14.58 -21.35
N ASP A 191 -13.56 -14.19 -21.76
CA ASP A 191 -12.49 -15.16 -22.06
C ASP A 191 -11.76 -15.58 -20.78
N ALA A 192 -11.99 -16.82 -20.34
CA ALA A 192 -11.36 -17.39 -19.16
C ALA A 192 -9.91 -17.86 -19.41
N LYS A 193 -9.50 -18.06 -20.67
CA LYS A 193 -8.20 -18.64 -21.02
C LYS A 193 -7.01 -17.90 -20.38
N PRO A 194 -6.97 -16.55 -20.32
CA PRO A 194 -5.87 -15.84 -19.67
C PRO A 194 -5.72 -16.12 -18.18
N PHE A 195 -6.77 -16.62 -17.51
CA PHE A 195 -6.82 -16.89 -16.08
C PHE A 195 -6.46 -18.34 -15.71
N GLU A 196 -6.38 -19.27 -16.66
CA GLU A 196 -6.03 -20.66 -16.39
C GLU A 196 -4.63 -20.80 -15.77
N THR A 197 -3.70 -19.94 -16.18
CA THR A 197 -2.30 -19.89 -15.72
C THR A 197 -2.09 -19.05 -14.46
N LEU A 198 -3.15 -18.47 -13.88
CA LEU A 198 -3.10 -17.66 -12.67
C LEU A 198 -3.34 -18.46 -11.39
#